data_AF-A0A3G6PD58-F1
#
_entry.id   AF-A0A3G6PD58-F1
#
_cell.length_a   1.000
_cell.length_b   1.000
_cell.length_c   1.000
_cell.angle_alpha   90.00
_cell.angle_beta   90.00
_cell.angle_gamma   90.00
#
_symmetry.space_group_name_H-M   'P 1'
#
loop_
_entity.id
_entity.type
_entity.pdbx_description
1 polymer ?
#
loop_
_entity_poly.entity_id
_entity_poly.type
_entity_poly.pdbx_seq_one_letter_code
_entity_poly.pdbx_strand_id
1 'polypeptide(L)'
;MKKLLITGLLLYATAAWSQVKYDTYSLDYWTKQKDFKIEVSGANHMLEKVWIESSSLDSTSKEGYIIVDGKKVEDFISFMNFAKSKYDEWSKTAKDNKVEELSKSIEPENKITTSTAFSYGKWQFAYGVRLNPKFILDKKGANLVISTGQLQSSSNKFIKNDGLVLVFSSSKEIQDFIDKFNIQKMIDVLNKKDQKEDLFK
;
A
#
# COMPACT_ATOMS: atom_id res chain seq x y z
N MET A 1 22.94 -47.89 34.86
CA MET A 1 23.38 -46.55 35.33
C MET A 1 22.85 -45.50 34.37
N LYS A 2 22.31 -44.41 34.93
CA LYS A 2 21.41 -43.44 34.28
C LYS A 2 22.09 -42.71 33.12
N LYS A 3 21.36 -42.60 32.01
CA LYS A 3 21.69 -41.83 30.80
C LYS A 3 21.75 -40.34 31.15
N LEU A 4 22.87 -39.68 30.90
CA LEU A 4 22.96 -38.21 30.85
C LEU A 4 22.79 -37.79 29.38
N LEU A 5 21.54 -37.54 29.01
CA LEU A 5 21.18 -36.91 27.73
C LEU A 5 21.32 -35.40 27.90
N ILE A 6 22.31 -34.84 27.23
CA ILE A 6 22.46 -33.40 27.01
C ILE A 6 21.36 -33.01 26.03
N THR A 7 20.29 -32.38 26.51
CA THR A 7 19.27 -31.77 25.66
C THR A 7 19.51 -30.27 25.65
N GLY A 8 20.25 -29.79 24.65
CA GLY A 8 20.35 -28.36 24.36
C GLY A 8 18.99 -27.82 23.95
N LEU A 9 18.45 -26.87 24.71
CA LEU A 9 17.29 -26.09 24.31
C LEU A 9 17.71 -25.18 23.15
N LEU A 10 17.47 -25.62 21.92
CA LEU A 10 17.41 -24.74 20.75
C LEU A 10 16.16 -23.86 20.90
N LEU A 11 16.33 -22.68 21.49
CA LEU A 11 15.38 -21.58 21.37
C LEU A 11 15.35 -21.18 19.90
N TYR A 12 14.43 -21.77 19.14
CA TYR A 12 13.99 -21.22 17.87
C TYR A 12 13.30 -19.89 18.18
N ALA A 13 14.05 -18.79 18.13
CA ALA A 13 13.48 -17.47 18.00
C ALA A 13 12.75 -17.43 16.66
N THR A 14 11.46 -17.76 16.67
CA THR A 14 10.59 -17.51 15.53
C THR A 14 10.61 -16.01 15.30
N ALA A 15 11.13 -15.57 14.16
CA ALA A 15 11.15 -14.17 13.77
C ALA A 15 9.73 -13.60 13.90
N ALA A 16 9.52 -12.75 14.90
CA ALA A 16 8.29 -12.00 15.04
C ALA A 16 8.14 -11.15 13.77
N TRP A 17 7.03 -11.34 13.07
CA TRP A 17 6.73 -10.52 11.90
C TRP A 17 6.59 -9.07 12.41
N SER A 18 7.49 -8.18 11.95
CA SER A 18 7.56 -6.79 12.41
C SER A 18 6.29 -6.00 12.09
N GLN A 19 5.58 -6.37 11.02
CA GLN A 19 4.35 -5.70 10.57
C GLN A 19 3.21 -5.85 11.58
N VAL A 20 2.45 -4.76 11.76
CA VAL A 20 1.29 -4.68 12.65
C VAL A 20 0.13 -4.15 11.84
N LYS A 21 -1.02 -4.83 11.90
CA LYS A 21 -2.25 -4.32 11.29
C LYS A 21 -2.63 -2.99 11.96
N TYR A 22 -2.75 -1.93 11.17
CA TYR A 22 -3.11 -0.60 11.63
C TYR A 22 -4.57 -0.27 11.31
N ASP A 23 -4.99 -0.43 10.07
CA ASP A 23 -6.37 -0.11 9.63
C ASP A 23 -6.75 -0.95 8.41
N THR A 24 -7.98 -0.76 7.91
CA THR A 24 -8.48 -1.30 6.65
C THR A 24 -9.16 -0.23 5.82
N TYR A 25 -9.28 -0.48 4.52
CA TYR A 25 -10.00 0.37 3.58
C TYR A 25 -10.66 -0.50 2.50
N SER A 26 -11.72 0.01 1.89
CA SER A 26 -12.42 -0.64 0.79
C SER A 26 -12.29 0.19 -0.48
N LEU A 27 -12.34 -0.48 -1.63
CA LEU A 27 -12.38 0.18 -2.93
C LEU A 27 -13.65 -0.23 -3.68
N ASP A 28 -14.52 0.73 -3.98
CA ASP A 28 -15.85 0.47 -4.56
C ASP A 28 -15.78 -0.11 -5.97
N TYR A 29 -14.67 0.13 -6.67
CA TYR A 29 -14.43 -0.35 -8.02
C TYR A 29 -14.50 -1.89 -8.12
N TRP A 30 -14.10 -2.59 -7.05
CA TRP A 30 -14.10 -4.05 -7.03
C TRP A 30 -15.43 -4.57 -6.47
N THR A 31 -16.22 -5.25 -7.32
CA THR A 31 -17.57 -5.79 -7.03
C THR A 31 -17.66 -6.77 -5.84
N LYS A 32 -16.53 -7.23 -5.32
CA LYS A 32 -16.48 -7.96 -4.05
C LYS A 32 -15.86 -7.00 -3.04
N GLN A 33 -16.66 -6.52 -2.08
CA GLN A 33 -16.22 -5.70 -0.95
C GLN A 33 -15.15 -6.47 -0.14
N LYS A 34 -13.90 -6.41 -0.60
CA LYS A 34 -12.73 -6.89 0.13
C LYS A 34 -12.17 -5.68 0.86
N ASP A 35 -12.02 -5.81 2.17
CA ASP A 35 -11.24 -4.89 2.96
C ASP A 35 -9.75 -5.14 2.69
N PHE A 36 -9.09 -4.14 2.12
CA PHE A 36 -7.65 -4.06 2.00
C PHE A 36 -7.05 -3.58 3.31
N LYS A 37 -5.85 -4.06 3.65
CA LYS A 37 -5.17 -3.72 4.90
C LYS A 37 -4.18 -2.58 4.71
N ILE A 38 -4.05 -1.79 5.77
CA ILE A 38 -2.88 -0.95 6.02
C ILE A 38 -2.15 -1.53 7.21
N GLU A 39 -0.90 -1.90 7.00
CA GLU A 39 -0.01 -2.45 8.01
C GLU A 39 1.18 -1.51 8.21
N VAL A 40 1.74 -1.48 9.40
CA VAL A 40 2.87 -0.61 9.74
C VAL A 40 3.98 -1.43 10.37
N SER A 41 5.22 -1.04 10.12
CA SER A 41 6.39 -1.62 10.79
C SER A 41 7.29 -0.50 11.28
N GLY A 42 7.96 -0.78 12.39
CA GLY A 42 8.91 0.14 13.00
C GLY A 42 9.41 -0.40 14.34
N ALA A 43 10.28 0.37 14.96
CA ALA A 43 10.89 0.07 16.25
C ALA A 43 11.21 1.36 16.99
N ASN A 44 11.42 1.29 18.31
CA ASN A 44 11.89 2.42 19.13
C ASN A 44 11.05 3.70 18.92
N HIS A 45 9.72 3.56 18.93
CA HIS A 45 8.77 4.66 18.72
C HIS A 45 8.84 5.35 17.35
N MET A 46 9.49 4.73 16.37
CA MET A 46 9.60 5.26 15.01
C MET A 46 8.81 4.42 14.02
N LEU A 47 8.05 5.10 13.16
CA LEU A 47 7.44 4.50 11.98
C LEU A 47 8.50 4.34 10.87
N GLU A 48 8.76 3.10 10.44
CA GLU A 48 9.74 2.82 9.37
C GLU A 48 9.07 2.61 8.02
N LYS A 49 7.96 1.85 7.96
CA LYS A 49 7.24 1.55 6.73
C LYS A 49 5.74 1.49 6.96
N VAL A 50 5.00 1.94 5.95
CA VAL A 50 3.55 1.74 5.81
C VAL A 50 3.31 0.85 4.60
N TRP A 51 2.66 -0.28 4.82
CA TRP A 51 2.36 -1.32 3.84
C TRP A 51 0.88 -1.22 3.47
N ILE A 52 0.60 -0.86 2.23
CA ILE A 52 -0.75 -0.65 1.70
C ILE A 52 -1.07 -1.83 0.79
N GLU A 53 -1.88 -2.75 1.27
CA GLU A 53 -2.33 -3.90 0.48
C GLU A 53 -3.08 -3.38 -0.75
N SER A 54 -2.73 -3.84 -1.95
CA SER A 54 -3.25 -3.34 -3.22
C SER A 54 -3.60 -4.52 -4.14
N SER A 55 -4.56 -4.31 -5.05
CA SER A 55 -4.87 -5.31 -6.08
C SER A 55 -3.68 -5.45 -7.02
N SER A 56 -3.37 -6.68 -7.43
CA SER A 56 -2.37 -6.96 -8.47
C SER A 56 -3.06 -7.10 -9.82
N LEU A 57 -2.44 -6.54 -10.86
CA LEU A 57 -2.85 -6.66 -12.26
C LEU A 57 -2.39 -7.99 -12.88
N ASP A 58 -1.47 -8.69 -12.21
CA ASP A 58 -0.93 -9.97 -12.68
C ASP A 58 -1.93 -11.11 -12.47
N SER A 59 -2.03 -12.01 -13.46
CA SER A 59 -2.94 -13.16 -13.40
C SER A 59 -2.57 -14.19 -12.32
N THR A 60 -1.31 -14.22 -11.87
CA THR A 60 -0.79 -15.22 -10.94
C THR A 60 -0.69 -14.73 -9.49
N SER A 61 -0.76 -13.42 -9.27
CA SER A 61 -0.77 -12.79 -7.94
C SER A 61 -2.04 -11.97 -7.77
N LYS A 62 -2.85 -12.26 -6.75
CA LYS A 62 -4.10 -11.52 -6.52
C LYS A 62 -3.90 -10.19 -5.79
N GLU A 63 -2.83 -10.10 -5.02
CA GLU A 63 -2.55 -8.96 -4.15
C GLU A 63 -1.04 -8.69 -4.05
N GLY A 64 -0.71 -7.50 -3.59
CA GLY A 64 0.63 -7.09 -3.22
C GLY A 64 0.56 -5.89 -2.30
N TYR A 65 1.70 -5.30 -1.99
CA TYR A 65 1.78 -4.13 -1.12
C TYR A 65 2.52 -3.01 -1.82
N ILE A 66 1.97 -1.81 -1.77
CA ILE A 66 2.71 -0.57 -1.97
C ILE A 66 3.29 -0.18 -0.61
N ILE A 67 4.60 0.06 -0.56
CA ILE A 67 5.34 0.28 0.68
C ILE A 67 5.88 1.71 0.68
N VAL A 68 5.33 2.53 1.56
CA VAL A 68 5.74 3.92 1.78
C VAL A 68 6.74 3.95 2.94
N ASP A 69 7.85 4.68 2.77
CA ASP A 69 8.79 4.91 3.87
C ASP A 69 8.13 5.80 4.92
N GLY A 70 8.31 5.51 6.21
CA GLY A 70 7.71 6.28 7.31
C GLY A 70 8.03 7.77 7.21
N LYS A 71 9.24 8.13 6.77
CA LYS A 71 9.65 9.53 6.56
C LYS A 71 9.00 10.21 5.36
N LYS A 72 8.30 9.45 4.50
CA LYS A 72 7.64 9.90 3.27
C LYS A 72 6.11 9.79 3.33
N VAL A 73 5.54 9.53 4.51
CA VAL A 73 4.07 9.44 4.64
C VAL A 73 3.42 10.79 4.30
N GLU A 74 3.97 11.90 4.75
CA GLU A 74 3.48 13.24 4.38
C GLU A 74 3.59 13.54 2.88
N ASP A 75 4.68 13.10 2.24
CA ASP A 75 4.84 13.20 0.78
C ASP A 75 3.76 12.37 0.06
N PHE A 76 3.43 11.19 0.58
CA PHE A 76 2.39 10.33 0.04
C PHE A 76 1.00 10.96 0.19
N ILE A 77 0.69 11.54 1.35
CA ILE A 77 -0.55 12.28 1.61
C ILE A 77 -0.65 13.46 0.64
N SER A 78 0.43 14.22 0.46
CA SER A 78 0.48 15.35 -0.47
C SER A 78 0.26 14.93 -1.92
N PHE A 79 0.89 13.82 -2.35
CA PHE A 79 0.67 13.21 -3.66
C PHE A 79 -0.79 12.80 -3.87
N MET A 80 -1.42 12.16 -2.88
CA MET A 80 -2.82 11.74 -2.95
C MET A 80 -3.78 12.93 -2.96
N ASN A 81 -3.52 13.97 -2.17
CA ASN A 81 -4.30 15.21 -2.17
C ASN A 81 -4.24 15.93 -3.53
N PHE A 82 -3.06 15.97 -4.16
CA PHE A 82 -2.92 16.52 -5.50
C PHE A 82 -3.71 15.71 -6.53
N ALA A 83 -3.60 14.38 -6.50
CA ALA A 83 -4.34 13.50 -7.39
C ALA A 83 -5.86 13.65 -7.20
N LYS A 84 -6.33 13.77 -5.96
CA LYS A 84 -7.72 14.07 -5.61
C LYS A 84 -8.18 15.40 -6.19
N SER A 85 -7.39 16.46 -6.03
CA SER A 85 -7.71 17.78 -6.57
C SER A 85 -7.90 17.74 -8.10
N LYS A 86 -7.04 17.00 -8.82
CA LYS A 86 -7.20 16.81 -10.28
C LYS A 86 -8.38 15.93 -10.65
N TYR A 87 -8.67 14.89 -9.87
CA TYR A 87 -9.88 14.10 -10.02
C TYR A 87 -11.14 14.98 -9.89
N ASP A 88 -11.21 15.83 -8.87
CA ASP A 88 -12.35 16.71 -8.62
C ASP A 88 -12.52 17.76 -9.74
N GLU A 89 -11.42 18.42 -10.11
CA GLU A 89 -11.37 19.39 -11.22
C GLU A 89 -11.88 18.76 -12.52
N TRP A 90 -11.29 17.63 -12.94
CA TRP A 90 -11.59 17.03 -14.22
C TRP A 90 -12.95 16.33 -14.25
N SER A 91 -13.41 15.78 -13.13
CA SER A 91 -14.78 15.26 -13.02
C SER A 91 -15.81 16.36 -13.24
N LYS A 92 -15.60 17.53 -12.63
CA LYS A 92 -16.48 18.69 -12.82
C LYS A 92 -16.43 19.18 -14.27
N THR A 93 -15.24 19.40 -14.83
CA THR A 93 -15.09 19.85 -16.21
C THR A 93 -15.71 18.88 -17.20
N ALA A 94 -15.51 17.57 -17.03
CA ALA A 94 -16.09 16.56 -17.90
C ALA A 94 -17.63 16.60 -17.85
N LYS A 95 -18.21 16.73 -16.65
CA LYS A 95 -19.66 16.87 -16.47
C LYS A 95 -20.19 18.13 -17.16
N ASP A 96 -19.56 19.27 -16.94
CA ASP A 96 -19.98 20.56 -17.50
C ASP A 96 -19.91 20.56 -19.04
N ASN A 97 -18.97 19.82 -19.63
CA ASN A 97 -18.75 19.72 -21.07
C ASN A 97 -19.37 18.46 -21.71
N LYS A 98 -20.11 17.65 -20.95
CA LYS A 98 -20.71 16.38 -21.43
C LYS A 98 -19.69 15.44 -22.09
N VAL A 99 -18.48 15.37 -21.54
CA VAL A 99 -17.46 14.42 -21.99
C VAL A 99 -17.88 13.03 -21.56
N GLU A 100 -17.94 12.09 -22.51
CA GLU A 100 -18.35 10.70 -22.24
C GLU A 100 -17.17 9.80 -21.88
N GLU A 101 -16.01 10.01 -22.51
CA GLU A 101 -14.81 9.21 -22.31
C GLU A 101 -13.58 10.13 -22.25
N LEU A 102 -12.74 9.91 -21.24
CA LEU A 102 -11.48 10.63 -21.08
C LEU A 102 -10.49 9.75 -20.33
N SER A 103 -9.25 9.70 -20.80
CA SER A 103 -8.17 9.02 -20.10
C SER A 103 -6.96 9.95 -20.10
N LYS A 104 -6.56 10.43 -18.92
CA LYS A 104 -5.53 11.46 -18.78
C LYS A 104 -4.59 11.14 -17.61
N SER A 105 -3.29 11.13 -17.88
CA SER A 105 -2.27 11.01 -16.83
C SER A 105 -2.25 12.28 -15.96
N ILE A 106 -2.11 12.08 -14.65
CA ILE A 106 -1.89 13.15 -13.68
C ILE A 106 -0.39 13.21 -13.44
N GLU A 107 0.23 14.37 -13.70
CA GLU A 107 1.67 14.58 -13.52
C GLU A 107 1.90 15.46 -12.29
N PRO A 108 2.08 14.89 -11.08
CA PRO A 108 2.42 15.67 -9.90
C PRO A 108 3.85 16.20 -10.02
N GLU A 109 4.05 17.44 -9.57
CA GLU A 109 5.38 18.06 -9.48
C GLU A 109 6.30 17.23 -8.57
N ASN A 110 5.76 16.80 -7.43
CA ASN A 110 6.44 15.92 -6.49
C ASN A 110 6.13 14.45 -6.81
N LYS A 111 7.07 13.79 -7.50
CA LYS A 111 6.99 12.35 -7.77
C LYS A 111 7.34 11.56 -6.51
N ILE A 112 6.41 10.74 -6.04
CA ILE A 112 6.69 9.82 -4.95
C ILE A 112 7.36 8.55 -5.45
N THR A 113 8.39 8.13 -4.72
CA THR A 113 9.09 6.87 -4.94
C THR A 113 8.86 5.95 -3.74
N THR A 114 8.29 4.79 -4.00
CA THR A 114 7.91 3.76 -3.03
C THR A 114 8.73 2.49 -3.26
N SER A 115 8.50 1.50 -2.41
CA SER A 115 8.84 0.11 -2.69
C SER A 115 7.56 -0.69 -2.86
N THR A 116 7.64 -1.93 -3.34
CA THR A 116 6.48 -2.81 -3.44
C THR A 116 6.85 -4.23 -3.03
N ALA A 117 5.88 -4.99 -2.55
CA ALA A 117 5.97 -6.44 -2.40
C ALA A 117 4.89 -7.13 -3.24
N PHE A 118 5.22 -8.22 -3.92
CA PHE A 118 4.26 -9.02 -4.69
C PHE A 118 4.59 -10.51 -4.60
N SER A 119 3.59 -11.36 -4.82
CA SER A 119 3.77 -12.81 -4.73
C SER A 119 4.25 -13.40 -6.06
N TYR A 120 5.27 -14.26 -5.99
CA TYR A 120 5.71 -15.13 -7.09
C TYR A 120 6.36 -16.38 -6.49
N GLY A 121 5.52 -17.33 -6.04
CA GLY A 121 5.91 -18.50 -5.23
C GLY A 121 6.35 -18.13 -3.80
N LYS A 122 7.20 -17.11 -3.67
CA LYS A 122 7.58 -16.40 -2.45
C LYS A 122 7.39 -14.89 -2.65
N TRP A 123 7.40 -14.14 -1.55
CA TRP A 123 7.38 -12.67 -1.63
C TRP A 123 8.61 -12.13 -2.36
N GLN A 124 8.35 -11.23 -3.30
CA GLN A 124 9.33 -10.51 -4.09
C GLN A 124 9.21 -9.03 -3.78
N PHE A 125 10.33 -8.32 -3.82
CA PHE A 125 10.36 -6.88 -3.56
C PHE A 125 10.86 -6.12 -4.78
N ALA A 126 10.23 -5.00 -5.10
CA ALA A 126 10.76 -4.02 -6.04
C ALA A 126 10.98 -2.70 -5.31
N TYR A 127 12.07 -2.01 -5.62
CA TYR A 127 12.46 -0.74 -4.99
C TYR A 127 12.51 0.36 -6.04
N GLY A 128 12.36 1.61 -5.62
CA GLY A 128 12.44 2.74 -6.55
C GLY A 128 11.21 2.87 -7.45
N VAL A 129 10.07 2.32 -7.04
CA VAL A 129 8.83 2.28 -7.82
C VAL A 129 8.15 3.64 -7.77
N ARG A 130 7.76 4.18 -8.92
CA ARG A 130 7.01 5.44 -8.99
C ARG A 130 5.53 5.15 -9.14
N LEU A 131 4.70 5.87 -8.39
CA LEU A 131 3.25 5.80 -8.54
C LEU A 131 2.81 6.70 -9.70
N ASN A 132 1.94 6.16 -10.55
CA ASN A 132 1.44 6.81 -11.76
C ASN A 132 -0.08 7.04 -11.58
N PRO A 133 -0.50 8.24 -11.17
CA PRO A 133 -1.90 8.59 -11.06
C PRO A 133 -2.50 8.88 -12.43
N LYS A 134 -3.70 8.39 -12.68
CA LYS A 134 -4.43 8.57 -13.94
C LYS A 134 -5.90 8.78 -13.67
N PHE A 135 -6.49 9.75 -14.34
CA PHE A 135 -7.93 9.95 -14.39
C PHE A 135 -8.51 9.16 -15.56
N ILE A 136 -9.55 8.36 -15.29
CA ILE A 136 -10.29 7.62 -16.32
C ILE A 136 -11.76 7.92 -16.13
N LEU A 137 -12.39 8.44 -17.17
CA LEU A 137 -13.84 8.60 -17.31
C LEU A 137 -14.30 7.67 -18.41
N ASP A 138 -15.29 6.84 -18.10
CA ASP A 138 -16.00 6.00 -19.05
C ASP A 138 -17.49 5.93 -18.67
N LYS A 139 -18.24 5.05 -19.34
CA LYS A 139 -19.68 4.83 -19.11
C LYS A 139 -20.05 4.43 -17.68
N LYS A 140 -19.09 3.92 -16.88
CA LYS A 140 -19.29 3.55 -15.47
C LYS A 140 -19.03 4.72 -14.53
N GLY A 141 -18.34 5.75 -14.97
CA GLY A 141 -18.06 6.96 -14.21
C GLY A 141 -16.58 7.36 -14.22
N ALA A 142 -16.28 8.41 -13.44
CA ALA A 142 -14.93 8.88 -13.22
C ALA A 142 -14.22 8.01 -12.17
N ASN A 143 -12.96 7.68 -12.44
CA ASN A 143 -12.10 6.92 -11.55
C ASN A 143 -10.72 7.58 -11.44
N LEU A 144 -10.15 7.56 -10.22
CA LEU A 144 -8.74 7.82 -10.00
C LEU A 144 -8.01 6.47 -9.89
N VAL A 145 -7.09 6.22 -10.82
CA VAL A 145 -6.25 5.03 -10.85
C VAL A 145 -4.85 5.38 -10.39
N ILE A 146 -4.36 4.75 -9.32
CA ILE A 146 -2.96 4.84 -8.89
C ILE A 146 -2.29 3.51 -9.21
N SER A 147 -1.31 3.53 -10.12
CA SER A 147 -0.64 2.30 -10.57
C SER A 147 0.87 2.36 -10.40
N THR A 148 1.49 1.20 -10.16
CA THR A 148 2.96 1.09 -10.06
C THR A 148 3.65 0.94 -11.42
N GLY A 149 2.88 0.60 -12.47
CA GLY A 149 3.43 0.02 -13.69
C GLY A 149 4.01 -1.38 -13.45
N GLN A 150 4.64 -1.96 -14.47
CA GLN A 150 5.28 -3.27 -14.38
C GLN A 150 6.37 -3.27 -13.29
N LEU A 151 6.33 -4.27 -12.43
CA LEU A 151 7.29 -4.50 -11.37
C LEU A 151 8.31 -5.55 -11.78
N GLN A 152 9.54 -5.38 -11.30
CA GLN A 152 10.63 -6.33 -11.46
C GLN A 152 11.21 -6.66 -10.09
N SER A 153 11.39 -7.94 -9.77
CA SER A 153 11.99 -8.34 -8.51
C SER A 153 13.44 -7.85 -8.42
N SER A 154 13.76 -7.23 -7.28
CA SER A 154 15.11 -6.82 -6.90
C SER A 154 16.07 -8.00 -6.73
N SER A 155 15.55 -9.17 -6.39
CA SER A 155 16.35 -10.39 -6.20
C SER A 155 16.51 -11.22 -7.48
N ASN A 156 15.65 -11.00 -8.48
CA ASN A 156 15.70 -11.71 -9.75
C ASN A 156 15.02 -10.93 -10.89
N LYS A 157 15.81 -10.44 -11.85
CA LYS A 157 15.32 -9.66 -12.99
C LYS A 157 14.35 -10.37 -13.93
N PHE A 158 14.30 -11.70 -13.91
CA PHE A 158 13.38 -12.50 -14.72
C PHE A 158 12.01 -12.66 -14.07
N ILE A 159 11.89 -12.32 -12.78
CA ILE A 159 10.61 -12.32 -12.07
C ILE A 159 9.99 -10.93 -12.22
N LYS A 160 8.87 -10.88 -12.93
CA LYS A 160 8.09 -9.67 -13.19
C LYS A 160 6.68 -9.84 -12.66
N ASN A 161 6.00 -8.71 -12.44
CA ASN A 161 4.58 -8.64 -12.11
C ASN A 161 3.98 -7.46 -12.88
N ASP A 162 2.76 -7.62 -13.39
CA ASP A 162 2.10 -6.60 -14.24
C ASP A 162 1.75 -5.29 -13.52
N GLY A 163 1.95 -5.24 -12.20
CA GLY A 163 1.84 -4.06 -11.38
C GLY A 163 0.76 -4.17 -10.33
N LEU A 164 0.80 -3.24 -9.38
CA LEU A 164 -0.24 -3.04 -8.38
C LEU A 164 -1.09 -1.83 -8.75
N VAL A 165 -2.35 -1.87 -8.33
CA VAL A 165 -3.33 -0.83 -8.63
C VAL A 165 -4.25 -0.54 -7.45
N LEU A 166 -4.53 0.75 -7.25
CA LEU A 166 -5.63 1.27 -6.46
C LEU A 166 -6.57 2.01 -7.42
N VAL A 167 -7.88 1.72 -7.34
CA VAL A 167 -8.89 2.37 -8.18
C VAL A 167 -9.98 2.93 -7.29
N PHE A 168 -10.08 4.26 -7.24
CA PHE A 168 -11.07 4.98 -6.48
C PHE A 168 -12.17 5.48 -7.42
N SER A 169 -13.42 5.29 -7.02
CA SER A 169 -14.62 5.62 -7.79
C SER A 169 -15.28 6.94 -7.36
N SER A 170 -14.81 7.56 -6.27
CA SER A 170 -15.37 8.82 -5.79
C SER A 170 -14.39 9.71 -5.02
N SER A 171 -14.67 11.01 -5.00
CA SER A 171 -13.91 12.00 -4.21
C SER A 171 -13.92 11.66 -2.71
N LYS A 172 -15.06 11.16 -2.22
CA LYS A 172 -15.23 10.76 -0.82
C LYS A 172 -14.32 9.57 -0.48
N GLU A 173 -14.31 8.55 -1.32
CA GLU A 173 -13.48 7.35 -1.14
C GLU A 173 -11.99 7.70 -1.12
N ILE A 174 -11.55 8.62 -1.99
CA ILE A 174 -10.17 9.12 -1.99
C ILE A 174 -9.86 9.83 -0.67
N GLN A 175 -10.77 10.67 -0.16
CA GLN A 175 -10.59 11.37 1.11
C GLN A 175 -10.55 10.39 2.30
N ASP A 176 -11.50 9.45 2.35
CA ASP A 176 -11.57 8.45 3.42
C ASP A 176 -10.28 7.63 3.49
N PHE A 177 -9.68 7.30 2.34
CA PHE A 177 -8.39 6.63 2.26
C PHE A 177 -7.24 7.51 2.78
N ILE A 178 -7.17 8.78 2.36
CA ILE A 178 -6.15 9.73 2.82
C ILE A 178 -6.21 9.91 4.35
N ASP A 179 -7.42 10.01 4.91
CA ASP A 179 -7.64 10.23 6.34
C ASP A 179 -7.16 9.07 7.23
N LYS A 180 -6.90 7.89 6.64
CA LYS A 180 -6.27 6.77 7.35
C LYS A 180 -4.82 7.04 7.72
N PHE A 181 -4.11 7.91 6.99
CA PHE A 181 -2.68 8.12 7.18
C PHE A 181 -2.37 9.09 8.32
N ASN A 182 -2.66 8.68 9.56
CA ASN A 182 -2.31 9.43 10.77
C ASN A 182 -1.04 8.86 11.41
N ILE A 183 0.09 9.56 11.23
CA ILE A 183 1.42 9.12 11.70
C ILE A 183 1.44 8.84 13.21
N GLN A 184 0.83 9.72 14.02
CA GLN A 184 0.81 9.52 15.47
C GLN A 184 0.07 8.25 15.87
N LYS A 185 -1.12 8.00 15.29
CA LYS A 185 -1.87 6.77 15.55
C LYS A 185 -1.12 5.52 15.10
N MET A 186 -0.37 5.60 13.99
CA MET A 186 0.48 4.49 13.54
C MET A 186 1.59 4.18 14.54
N ILE A 187 2.26 5.20 15.06
CA ILE A 187 3.28 5.06 16.12
C ILE A 187 2.66 4.49 17.39
N ASP A 188 1.47 4.95 17.79
CA ASP A 188 0.78 4.45 18.99
C ASP A 188 0.45 2.95 18.88
N VAL A 189 0.10 2.46 17.69
CA VAL A 189 -0.15 1.03 17.43
C VAL A 189 1.14 0.20 17.56
N LEU A 190 2.27 0.70 17.07
CA LEU A 190 3.58 0.06 17.23
C LEU A 190 3.97 -0.02 18.71
N ASN A 191 3.86 1.08 19.45
CA ASN A 191 4.21 1.16 20.87
C ASN A 191 3.40 0.19 21.74
N LYS A 192 2.12 0.00 21.43
CA LYS A 192 1.25 -0.97 22.13
C LYS A 192 1.68 -2.42 21.88
N LYS A 193 2.25 -2.72 20.73
CA LYS A 193 2.81 -4.06 20.44
C LYS A 193 4.08 -4.27 21.25
N ASP A 194 5.00 -3.31 21.22
CA ASP A 194 6.28 -3.40 21.93
C ASP A 194 6.08 -3.60 23.43
N GLN A 195 5.15 -2.84 24.04
CA GLN A 195 4.79 -3.02 25.45
C GLN A 195 4.25 -4.41 25.77
N LYS A 196 3.45 -5.01 24.88
CA LYS A 196 2.95 -6.38 25.09
C LYS A 196 4.08 -7.38 24.99
N GLU A 197 4.98 -7.24 24.02
CA GLU A 197 6.11 -8.15 23.85
C GLU A 197 7.11 -8.07 25.01
N ASP A 198 7.35 -6.86 25.55
CA ASP A 198 8.22 -6.66 26.71
C ASP A 198 7.66 -7.29 28.00
N LEU A 199 6.34 -7.47 28.13
CA LEU A 199 5.72 -8.17 29.26
C LEU A 199 5.94 -9.70 29.24
N PHE A 200 6.39 -10.26 28.12
CA PHE A 200 6.64 -11.70 27.95
C PHE A 200 8.13 -12.05 27.80
N LYS A 201 9.04 -11.09 28.01
CA LYS A 201 10.49 -11.29 28.09
C LYS A 201 10.94 -11.48 29.54
#